data_AF-A0A6V8LIK6-F1
#
_entry.id   AF-A0A6V8LIK6-F1
#
_cell.length_a   1.000
_cell.length_b   1.000
_cell.length_c   1.000
_cell.angle_alpha   90.00
_cell.angle_beta   90.00
_cell.angle_gamma   90.00
#
_symmetry.space_group_name_H-M   'P 1'
#
loop_
_entity.id
_entity.type
_entity.pdbx_description
1 polymer ?
#
loop_
_entity_poly.entity_id
_entity_poly.type
_entity_poly.pdbx_seq_one_letter_code
_entity_poly.pdbx_strand_id
1 'polypeptide(L)' 'MGRWLGSASRAGLDGDVLVFLDAQGNETGRLRRAAGTPQ' A
#
# COMPACT_ATOMS: atom_id res chain seq x y z
N MET A 1 -13.56 7.22 -1.98
CA MET A 1 -12.96 6.23 -1.07
C MET A 1 -12.27 5.15 -1.90
N GLY A 2 -10.96 4.90 -1.71
CA GLY A 2 -10.28 3.69 -2.21
C GLY A 2 -9.85 3.58 -3.69
N ARG A 3 -10.02 4.60 -4.55
CA ARG A 3 -9.69 4.48 -5.99
C ARG A 3 -8.25 4.02 -6.26
N TRP A 4 -7.31 4.42 -5.42
CA TRP A 4 -5.90 4.05 -5.54
C TRP A 4 -5.67 2.52 -5.42
N LEU A 5 -6.43 1.84 -4.55
CA LEU A 5 -6.34 0.39 -4.38
C LEU A 5 -6.95 -0.34 -5.57
N GLY A 6 -8.00 0.21 -6.18
CA GLY A 6 -8.62 -0.37 -7.37
C GLY A 6 -7.74 -0.34 -8.63
N SER A 7 -6.71 0.52 -8.65
CA SER A 7 -5.74 0.61 -9.75
C SER A 7 -4.42 -0.14 -9.46
N ALA A 8 -4.23 -0.64 -8.24
CA ALA A 8 -3.05 -1.40 -7.88
C ALA A 8 -3.13 -2.83 -8.43
N SER A 9 -2.06 -3.29 -9.09
CA SER A 9 -1.93 -4.68 -9.56
C SER A 9 -0.78 -5.44 -8.89
N ARG A 10 0.08 -4.73 -8.15
CA ARG A 10 1.20 -5.32 -7.41
C ARG A 10 1.33 -4.67 -6.05
N ALA A 11 1.70 -5.45 -5.04
CA ALA A 11 2.07 -4.96 -3.72
C ALA A 11 3.49 -5.42 -3.37
N GLY A 12 4.27 -4.52 -2.78
CA GLY A 12 5.60 -4.78 -2.23
C GLY A 12 5.68 -4.39 -0.76
N LEU A 13 6.67 -4.93 -0.07
CA LEU A 13 6.98 -4.56 1.31
C LEU A 13 8.29 -3.78 1.35
N ASP A 14 8.22 -2.58 1.93
CA ASP A 14 9.36 -1.72 2.24
C ASP A 14 9.41 -1.54 3.77
N GLY A 15 10.15 -2.42 4.44
CA GLY A 15 10.13 -2.55 5.89
C GLY A 15 8.75 -2.93 6.42
N ASP A 16 8.11 -2.01 7.16
CA ASP A 16 6.74 -2.17 7.71
C ASP A 16 5.66 -1.49 6.84
N VAL A 17 6.06 -0.94 5.68
CA VAL A 17 5.15 -0.24 4.77
C VAL A 17 4.82 -1.13 3.57
N LEU A 18 3.52 -1.37 3.35
CA LEU A 18 3.03 -1.94 2.11
C LEU A 18 2.98 -0.85 1.04
N VAL A 19 3.64 -1.09 -0.08
CA VAL A 19 3.67 -0.20 -1.25
C VAL A 19 2.86 -0.85 -2.36
N PHE A 20 1.98 -0.09 -3.01
CA PHE A 20 1.13 -0.57 -4.08
C PHE A 20 1.55 0.07 -5.39
N LEU A 21 1.67 -0.75 -6.44
CA LEU A 21 2.08 -0.34 -7.77
C LEU A 21 1.00 -0.70 -8.80
N ASP A 22 0.89 0.11 -9.84
CA ASP A 22 0.11 -0.21 -11.03
C ASP A 22 0.85 -1.20 -11.95
N ALA A 23 0.23 -1.50 -13.10
CA ALA A 23 0.80 -2.42 -14.09
C ALA A 23 2.03 -1.87 -14.82
N GLN A 24 2.22 -0.54 -14.80
CA GLN A 24 3.38 0.15 -15.37
C GLN A 24 4.53 0.26 -14.34
N GLY A 25 4.27 -0.05 -13.08
CA GLY A 25 5.25 0.03 -11.99
C GLY A 25 5.24 1.36 -11.23
N ASN A 26 4.25 2.25 -11.47
CA ASN A 26 4.13 3.49 -10.71
C ASN A 26 3.49 3.24 -9.34
N GLU A 27 3.92 3.98 -8.33
CA GLU A 27 3.31 3.92 -7.00
C GLU A 27 1.90 4.51 -7.01
N THR A 28 0.91 3.69 -6.67
CA THR A 28 -0.49 4.10 -6.52
C THR A 28 -0.82 4.45 -5.08
N GLY A 29 -0.09 3.93 -4.10
CA GLY A 29 -0.24 4.28 -2.69
C GLY A 29 0.59 3.45 -1.71
N ARG A 30 0.54 3.84 -0.43
CA ARG A 30 1.27 3.17 0.66
C ARG A 30 0.36 2.98 1.88
N LEU A 31 0.47 1.82 2.53
CA LEU A 31 -0.17 1.53 3.82
C LEU A 31 0.90 1.23 4.86
N ARG A 32 0.90 2.00 5.94
CA ARG A 32 1.72 1.73 7.12
C ARG A 32 0.87 1.00 8.15
N ARG A 33 1.39 -0.06 8.75
CA ARG A 33 0.72 -0.69 9.89
C ARG A 33 0.62 0.36 11.00
N ALA A 34 -0.59 0.60 11.50
CA ALA A 34 -0.73 1.33 12.74
C ALA A 34 -0.11 0.43 13.82
N ALA A 35 0.90 0.95 14.54
CA ALA A 35 1.41 0.28 15.73
C ALA A 35 0.20 0.09 16.65
N GLY A 36 -0.27 -1.15 16.77
CA GLY A 36 -1.36 -1.45 17.68
C GLY A 36 -0.88 -1.11 19.08
N THR A 37 -1.32 0.01 19.65
CA THR A 37 -1.54 0.07 21.08
C THR A 37 -2.79 -0.77 21.31
N PRO A 38 -2.69 -1.99 21.88
CA PRO A 38 -3.87 -2.59 22.48
C PRO A 38 -4.38 -1.59 23.52
N GLN A 39 -5.63 -1.15 23.37
CA GLN A 39 -6.33 -0.37 24.38
C GLN A 39 -6.66 -1.27 25.57
#